data_AF-A0A2R5LC14-F1
#
_entry.id   AF-A0A2R5LC14-F1
#
_cell.length_a   1.000
_cell.length_b   1.000
_cell.length_c   1.000
_cell.angle_alpha   90.00
_cell.angle_beta   90.00
_cell.angle_gamma   90.00
#
_symmetry.space_group_name_H-M   'P 1'
#
loop_
_entity.id
_entity.type
_entity.pdbx_description
1 polymer ?
#
loop_
_entity_poly.entity_id
_entity_poly.type
_entity_poly.pdbx_seq_one_letter_code
_entity_poly.pdbx_strand_id
1 'polypeptide(L)'
;YYPQFWLPTQERPVFDKALYQLIERSKPLQNNSNTILVVGGVHWLATQHLYMLVKALRRDHLHGIKVIIKTLGAGFHQPVDGVHCLSTNDQKKLMLQNQWLIEFAKHYGFEVIDTFNMTVARYKDFLQGKCACHFHRVVPLSTFQENGYSRQTQPPSFHVEGGINAMYSEILLNRICAHEAEVSR
;
A
#
# COMPACT_ATOMS: atom_id res chain seq x y z
N TYR A 1 -6.86 -4.76 0.38
CA TYR A 1 -6.53 -4.64 -1.06
C TYR A 1 -7.83 -4.42 -1.81
N TYR A 2 -8.00 -3.26 -2.46
CA TYR A 2 -9.25 -2.92 -3.18
C TYR A 2 -8.94 -2.43 -4.60
N PRO A 3 -8.33 -3.28 -5.46
CA PRO A 3 -8.17 -2.91 -6.86
C PRO A 3 -9.53 -3.04 -7.56
N GLN A 4 -10.23 -1.95 -7.77
CA GLN A 4 -11.48 -1.97 -8.56
C GLN A 4 -11.29 -1.62 -10.02
N PHE A 5 -10.05 -1.47 -10.46
CA PHE A 5 -9.75 -1.25 -11.86
C PHE A 5 -10.13 -2.43 -12.75
N TRP A 6 -10.37 -3.63 -12.19
CA TRP A 6 -10.96 -4.77 -12.89
C TRP A 6 -12.48 -4.67 -13.10
N LEU A 7 -13.18 -3.85 -12.32
CA LEU A 7 -14.62 -3.67 -12.47
C LEU A 7 -14.91 -2.73 -13.65
N PRO A 8 -16.01 -2.95 -14.40
CA PRO A 8 -16.53 -1.99 -15.36
C PRO A 8 -16.74 -0.62 -14.70
N THR A 9 -16.56 0.46 -15.45
CA THR A 9 -16.66 1.84 -14.92
C THR A 9 -17.95 2.12 -14.15
N GLN A 10 -19.08 1.55 -14.60
CA GLN A 10 -20.39 1.72 -13.97
C GLN A 10 -20.52 0.99 -12.62
N GLU A 11 -19.67 0.00 -12.36
CA GLU A 11 -19.68 -0.84 -11.15
C GLU A 11 -18.64 -0.39 -10.11
N ARG A 12 -17.78 0.57 -10.45
CA ARG A 12 -16.77 1.10 -9.52
C ARG A 12 -17.43 2.03 -8.51
N PRO A 13 -17.60 1.65 -7.23
CA PRO A 13 -18.03 2.59 -6.21
C PRO A 13 -17.05 3.76 -6.11
N VAL A 14 -17.63 4.94 -5.91
CA VAL A 14 -16.90 6.14 -5.52
C VAL A 14 -16.18 5.93 -4.18
N PHE A 15 -15.11 6.70 -3.96
CA PHE A 15 -14.17 6.50 -2.85
C PHE A 15 -14.84 6.47 -1.47
N ASP A 16 -15.78 7.37 -1.19
CA ASP A 16 -16.54 7.42 0.05
C ASP A 16 -17.40 6.17 0.27
N LYS A 17 -18.08 5.68 -0.77
CA LYS A 17 -18.87 4.45 -0.70
C LYS A 17 -17.98 3.23 -0.42
N ALA A 18 -16.83 3.15 -1.08
CA ALA A 18 -15.85 2.10 -0.83
C ALA A 18 -15.30 2.15 0.60
N LEU A 19 -15.00 3.34 1.11
CA LEU A 19 -14.52 3.56 2.47
C LEU A 19 -15.58 3.19 3.51
N TYR A 20 -16.83 3.61 3.30
CA TYR A 20 -17.95 3.24 4.17
C TYR A 20 -18.13 1.72 4.23
N GLN A 21 -18.17 1.05 3.08
CA GLN A 21 -18.29 -0.42 3.02
C GLN A 21 -17.12 -1.12 3.71
N LEU A 22 -15.90 -0.59 3.59
CA LEU A 22 -14.73 -1.09 4.30
C LEU A 22 -14.89 -0.96 5.82
N ILE A 23 -15.32 0.20 6.31
CA ILE A 23 -15.50 0.43 7.75
C ILE A 23 -16.59 -0.50 8.30
N GLU A 24 -17.75 -0.57 7.64
CA GLU A 24 -18.87 -1.41 8.10
C GLU A 24 -18.50 -2.90 8.18
N ARG A 25 -17.87 -3.45 7.13
CA ARG A 25 -17.50 -4.88 7.12
C ARG A 25 -16.38 -5.23 8.10
N SER A 26 -15.62 -4.24 8.56
CA SER A 26 -14.48 -4.44 9.46
C SER A 26 -14.85 -4.25 10.93
N LYS A 27 -16.10 -3.91 11.24
CA LYS A 27 -16.58 -3.81 12.63
C LYS A 27 -16.52 -5.19 13.33
N PRO A 28 -16.26 -5.22 14.65
CA PRO A 28 -16.05 -4.07 15.53
C PRO A 28 -14.64 -3.47 15.38
N LEU A 29 -14.56 -2.14 15.35
CA LEU A 29 -13.30 -1.39 15.28
C LEU A 29 -13.10 -0.59 16.57
N GLN A 30 -11.87 -0.59 17.08
CA GLN A 30 -11.51 0.19 18.26
C GLN A 30 -10.87 1.52 17.84
N ASN A 31 -11.27 2.61 18.50
CA ASN A 31 -10.70 3.94 18.25
C ASN A 31 -9.36 4.13 18.98
N ASN A 32 -8.34 3.37 18.59
CA ASN A 32 -6.98 3.44 19.13
C ASN A 32 -5.95 3.03 18.07
N SER A 33 -4.67 3.18 18.39
CA SER A 33 -3.54 2.87 17.50
C SER A 33 -3.41 1.39 17.12
N ASN A 34 -4.14 0.47 17.77
CA ASN A 34 -4.16 -0.95 17.40
C ASN A 34 -5.03 -1.20 16.17
N THR A 35 -5.98 -0.31 15.88
CA THR A 35 -6.66 -0.30 14.59
C THR A 35 -5.81 0.47 13.60
N ILE A 36 -5.45 -0.18 12.49
CA ILE A 36 -4.58 0.40 11.48
C ILE A 36 -5.29 0.43 10.14
N LEU A 37 -5.40 1.61 9.55
CA LEU A 37 -5.96 1.81 8.21
C LEU A 37 -4.87 2.20 7.23
N VAL A 38 -4.63 1.34 6.23
CA VAL A 38 -3.66 1.59 5.17
C VAL A 38 -4.39 2.03 3.90
N VAL A 39 -4.04 3.21 3.37
CA VAL A 39 -4.70 3.82 2.19
C VAL A 39 -3.66 4.19 1.14
N GLY A 40 -3.94 3.91 -0.12
CA GLY A 40 -3.16 4.40 -1.26
C GLY A 40 -2.33 3.35 -1.99
N GLY A 41 -1.18 3.75 -2.54
CA GLY A 41 -0.40 2.94 -3.49
C GLY A 41 -1.04 2.87 -4.87
N VAL A 42 -1.80 3.90 -5.24
CA VAL A 42 -2.52 4.02 -6.51
C VAL A 42 -2.21 5.37 -7.15
N HIS A 43 -2.31 5.45 -8.48
CA HIS A 43 -1.94 6.66 -9.22
C HIS A 43 -2.95 7.81 -9.10
N TRP A 44 -4.19 7.54 -8.70
CA TRP A 44 -5.28 8.53 -8.64
C TRP A 44 -5.49 9.16 -7.26
N LEU A 45 -4.71 8.74 -6.24
CA LEU A 45 -4.86 9.27 -4.89
C LEU A 45 -4.51 10.76 -4.86
N ALA A 46 -5.28 11.56 -4.13
CA ALA A 46 -5.16 13.02 -4.11
C ALA A 46 -5.61 13.56 -2.75
N THR A 47 -5.28 14.82 -2.46
CA THR A 47 -5.61 15.47 -1.18
C THR A 47 -7.11 15.48 -0.88
N GLN A 48 -7.97 15.62 -1.91
CA GLN A 48 -9.42 15.53 -1.75
C GLN A 48 -9.86 14.18 -1.15
N HIS A 49 -9.20 13.08 -1.51
CA HIS A 49 -9.51 11.75 -0.99
C HIS A 49 -9.06 11.62 0.47
N LEU A 50 -7.91 12.20 0.83
CA LEU A 50 -7.47 12.25 2.23
C LEU A 50 -8.43 13.11 3.08
N TYR A 51 -8.95 14.20 2.53
CA TYR A 51 -9.97 15.00 3.21
C TYR A 51 -11.27 14.22 3.43
N MET A 52 -11.74 13.46 2.43
CA MET A 52 -12.89 12.56 2.57
C MET A 52 -12.64 11.48 3.63
N LEU A 53 -11.42 10.93 3.67
CA LEU A 53 -11.00 9.97 4.68
C LEU A 53 -11.09 10.56 6.10
N VAL A 54 -10.53 11.76 6.32
CA VAL A 54 -10.60 12.46 7.61
C VAL A 54 -12.06 12.64 8.07
N LYS A 55 -12.93 13.06 7.15
CA LYS A 55 -14.37 13.24 7.45
C LYS A 55 -15.05 11.93 7.85
N ALA A 56 -14.79 10.85 7.11
CA ALA A 56 -15.37 9.54 7.40
C ALA A 56 -14.89 9.01 8.76
N LEU A 57 -13.59 9.11 9.05
CA LEU A 57 -13.04 8.66 10.34
C LEU A 57 -13.61 9.45 11.52
N ARG A 58 -13.82 10.77 11.38
CA ARG A 58 -14.48 11.55 12.43
C ARG A 58 -15.94 11.13 12.62
N ARG A 59 -16.69 10.97 11.53
CA ARG A 59 -18.10 10.54 11.57
C ARG A 59 -18.27 9.19 12.27
N ASP A 60 -17.35 8.26 11.99
CA ASP A 60 -17.45 6.89 12.50
C ASP A 60 -16.72 6.70 13.85
N HIS A 61 -16.31 7.81 14.50
CA HIS A 61 -15.57 7.83 15.78
C HIS A 61 -14.24 7.04 15.76
N LEU A 62 -13.53 7.07 14.62
CA LEU A 62 -12.26 6.38 14.38
C LEU A 62 -11.08 7.35 14.16
N HIS A 63 -11.12 8.55 14.74
CA HIS A 63 -10.07 9.57 14.53
C HIS A 63 -8.78 9.31 15.33
N GLY A 64 -8.80 8.37 16.28
CA GLY A 64 -7.64 7.93 17.07
C GLY A 64 -6.97 6.66 16.53
N ILE A 65 -7.42 6.14 15.39
CA ILE A 65 -6.77 5.01 14.74
C ILE A 65 -5.48 5.43 14.05
N LYS A 66 -4.58 4.48 13.84
CA LYS A 66 -3.36 4.71 13.07
C LYS A 66 -3.68 4.68 11.58
N VAL A 67 -3.32 5.73 10.85
CA VAL A 67 -3.51 5.80 9.39
C VAL A 67 -2.16 5.86 8.70
N ILE A 68 -1.93 4.94 7.75
CA ILE A 68 -0.72 4.88 6.93
C ILE A 68 -1.10 5.18 5.47
N ILE A 69 -0.58 6.29 4.95
CA ILE A 69 -0.74 6.69 3.56
C ILE A 69 0.43 6.16 2.73
N LYS A 70 0.12 5.25 1.82
CA LYS A 70 1.00 4.91 0.70
C LYS A 70 0.76 5.94 -0.39
N THR A 71 1.80 6.65 -0.79
CA THR A 71 1.69 7.71 -1.79
C THR A 71 1.42 7.16 -3.21
N LEU A 72 1.75 7.91 -4.26
CA LEU A 72 1.52 7.48 -5.64
C LEU A 72 2.42 6.29 -6.01
N GLY A 73 1.98 5.48 -6.97
CA GLY A 73 2.80 4.44 -7.57
C GLY A 73 3.44 4.94 -8.87
N ALA A 74 4.76 4.89 -9.00
CA ALA A 74 5.44 5.33 -10.22
C ALA A 74 5.36 4.31 -11.37
N GLY A 75 4.98 3.06 -11.06
CA GLY A 75 5.00 1.94 -12.00
C GLY A 75 4.26 2.16 -13.32
N PHE A 76 3.09 2.81 -13.28
CA PHE A 76 2.27 3.08 -14.47
C PHE A 76 2.81 4.19 -15.38
N HIS A 77 3.94 4.80 -15.01
CA HIS A 77 4.46 6.00 -15.66
C HIS A 77 5.92 5.87 -16.10
N GLN A 78 6.54 4.71 -15.85
CA GLN A 78 7.91 4.42 -16.25
C GLN A 78 8.01 4.12 -17.76
N PRO A 79 9.12 4.48 -18.42
CA PRO A 79 9.37 4.14 -19.81
C PRO A 79 9.71 2.66 -19.94
N VAL A 80 8.66 1.83 -20.02
CA VAL A 80 8.75 0.39 -20.28
C VAL A 80 8.20 0.13 -21.67
N ASP A 81 8.91 -0.69 -22.46
CA ASP A 81 8.47 -1.02 -23.82
C ASP A 81 7.08 -1.67 -23.82
N GLY A 82 6.21 -1.22 -24.74
CA GLY A 82 4.81 -1.63 -24.80
C GLY A 82 3.90 -1.11 -23.69
N VAL A 83 4.39 -0.24 -22.79
CA VAL A 83 3.60 0.38 -21.71
C VAL A 83 3.58 1.89 -21.90
N HIS A 84 2.39 2.49 -21.72
CA HIS A 84 2.25 3.94 -21.73
C HIS A 84 3.16 4.58 -20.65
N CYS A 85 3.96 5.57 -21.05
CA CYS A 85 4.83 6.31 -20.15
C CYS A 85 4.51 7.80 -20.17
N LEU A 86 4.79 8.49 -19.07
CA LEU A 86 4.59 9.93 -18.96
C LEU A 86 5.76 10.70 -19.55
N SER A 87 5.47 11.86 -20.14
CA SER A 87 6.49 12.84 -20.51
C SER A 87 7.27 13.32 -19.29
N THR A 88 8.49 13.82 -19.46
CA THR A 88 9.28 14.39 -18.36
C THR A 88 8.53 15.51 -17.63
N ASN A 89 7.74 16.31 -18.34
CA ASN A 89 6.94 17.37 -17.73
C ASN A 89 5.81 16.79 -16.87
N ASP A 90 5.15 15.72 -17.31
CA ASP A 90 4.09 15.09 -16.54
C ASP A 90 4.64 14.31 -15.34
N GLN A 91 5.83 13.73 -15.45
CA GLN A 91 6.55 13.15 -14.30
C GLN A 91 6.87 14.23 -13.24
N LYS A 92 7.30 15.43 -13.64
CA LYS A 92 7.51 16.55 -12.72
C LYS A 92 6.21 17.00 -12.03
N LYS A 93 5.10 17.08 -12.78
CA LYS A 93 3.78 17.38 -12.18
C LYS A 93 3.39 16.33 -11.16
N LEU A 94 3.60 15.05 -11.47
CA LEU A 94 3.29 13.95 -10.58
C LEU A 94 4.14 13.96 -9.31
N MET A 95 5.43 14.31 -9.42
CA MET A 95 6.31 14.54 -8.27
C MET A 95 5.77 15.64 -7.36
N LEU A 96 5.37 16.78 -7.93
CA LEU A 96 4.77 17.87 -7.16
C LEU A 96 3.48 17.43 -6.47
N GLN A 97 2.58 16.75 -7.19
CA GLN A 97 1.34 16.19 -6.63
C GLN A 97 1.62 15.22 -5.47
N ASN A 98 2.65 14.38 -5.61
CA ASN A 98 3.08 13.46 -4.56
C ASN A 98 3.53 14.24 -3.31
N GLN A 99 4.30 15.32 -3.47
CA GLN A 99 4.72 16.17 -2.36
C GLN A 99 3.51 16.78 -1.64
N TRP A 100 2.54 17.32 -2.38
CA TRP A 100 1.32 17.87 -1.78
C TRP A 100 0.53 16.82 -0.99
N LEU A 101 0.48 15.59 -1.50
CA LEU A 101 -0.16 14.47 -0.80
C LEU A 101 0.56 14.13 0.51
N ILE A 102 1.89 14.12 0.50
CA ILE A 102 2.72 13.87 1.69
C ILE A 102 2.48 14.95 2.75
N GLU A 103 2.57 16.23 2.36
CA GLU A 103 2.39 17.35 3.29
C GLU A 103 0.97 17.36 3.88
N PHE A 104 -0.05 17.11 3.05
CA PHE A 104 -1.43 17.01 3.52
C PHE A 104 -1.61 15.85 4.50
N ALA A 105 -1.05 14.67 4.21
CA ALA A 105 -1.14 13.51 5.10
C ALA A 105 -0.48 13.80 6.47
N LYS A 106 0.72 14.38 6.44
CA LYS A 106 1.46 14.77 7.67
C LYS A 106 0.71 15.82 8.48
N HIS A 107 0.07 16.78 7.83
CA HIS A 107 -0.74 17.80 8.52
C HIS A 107 -1.86 17.20 9.37
N TYR A 108 -2.43 16.06 8.96
CA TYR A 108 -3.44 15.32 9.72
C TYR A 108 -2.85 14.23 10.65
N GLY A 109 -1.54 14.21 10.85
CA GLY A 109 -0.87 13.22 11.71
C GLY A 109 -0.82 11.81 11.14
N PHE A 110 -1.04 11.64 9.83
CA PHE A 110 -0.94 10.33 9.20
C PHE A 110 0.52 9.95 8.95
N GLU A 111 0.84 8.66 9.12
CA GLU A 111 2.12 8.14 8.69
C GLU A 111 2.16 8.02 7.17
N VAL A 112 3.34 8.20 6.59
CA VAL A 112 3.51 8.24 5.14
C VAL A 112 4.61 7.27 4.72
N ILE A 113 4.31 6.47 3.71
CA ILE A 113 5.28 5.67 2.96
C ILE A 113 5.32 6.26 1.54
N ASP A 114 6.43 6.91 1.21
CA ASP A 114 6.66 7.54 -0.09
C ASP A 114 7.00 6.50 -1.17
N THR A 115 5.98 5.71 -1.50
CA THR A 115 6.01 4.72 -2.57
C THR A 115 6.42 5.30 -3.90
N PHE A 116 6.12 6.57 -4.17
CA PHE A 116 6.46 7.18 -5.44
C PHE A 116 7.96 7.30 -5.59
N ASN A 117 8.64 7.90 -4.60
CA ASN A 117 10.08 8.05 -4.64
C ASN A 117 10.81 6.69 -4.60
N MET A 118 10.29 5.73 -3.83
CA MET A 118 10.84 4.37 -3.80
C MET A 118 10.75 3.65 -5.15
N THR A 119 9.64 3.81 -5.87
CA THR A 119 9.39 3.08 -7.13
C THR A 119 9.94 3.79 -8.36
N VAL A 120 10.06 5.12 -8.34
CA VAL A 120 10.64 5.89 -9.46
C VAL A 120 12.15 5.70 -9.55
N ALA A 121 12.85 5.63 -8.41
CA ALA A 121 14.31 5.56 -8.36
C ALA A 121 14.89 4.18 -8.73
N ARG A 122 14.06 3.13 -8.75
CA ARG A 122 14.52 1.74 -8.87
C ARG A 122 13.80 0.95 -9.95
N TYR A 123 13.34 1.63 -11.01
CA TYR A 123 12.54 0.98 -12.05
C TYR A 123 13.24 -0.19 -12.75
N LYS A 124 14.58 -0.20 -12.77
CA LYS A 124 15.41 -1.26 -13.36
C LYS A 124 15.48 -2.53 -12.51
N ASP A 125 15.15 -2.45 -11.22
CA ASP A 125 15.19 -3.61 -10.31
C ASP A 125 13.83 -4.35 -10.26
N PHE A 126 12.87 -3.95 -11.11
CA PHE A 126 11.62 -4.66 -11.28
C PHE A 126 11.78 -5.84 -12.25
N LEU A 127 11.15 -6.97 -11.93
CA LEU A 127 11.08 -8.12 -12.84
C LEU A 127 10.38 -7.71 -14.14
N GLN A 128 10.90 -8.16 -15.29
CA GLN A 128 10.30 -7.88 -16.59
C GLN A 128 8.89 -8.50 -16.69
N GLY A 129 7.87 -7.65 -16.67
CA GLY A 129 6.47 -8.03 -16.88
C GLY A 129 5.75 -7.00 -17.76
N LYS A 130 4.73 -7.44 -18.52
CA LYS A 130 3.95 -6.60 -19.45
C LYS A 130 3.12 -5.49 -18.76
N CYS A 131 2.98 -5.57 -17.44
CA CYS A 131 2.51 -4.47 -16.63
C CYS A 131 3.50 -4.30 -15.48
N ALA A 132 3.94 -3.06 -15.25
CA ALA A 132 4.80 -2.75 -14.13
C ALA A 132 4.16 -3.21 -12.81
N CYS A 133 2.83 -3.26 -12.70
CA CYS A 133 2.09 -3.65 -11.49
C CYS A 133 2.42 -5.05 -10.92
N HIS A 134 2.97 -5.97 -11.71
CA HIS A 134 3.37 -7.32 -11.30
C HIS A 134 4.77 -7.30 -10.68
N PHE A 135 4.89 -6.61 -9.54
CA PHE A 135 6.18 -6.36 -8.91
C PHE A 135 6.70 -7.53 -8.04
N HIS A 136 5.96 -8.63 -7.88
CA HIS A 136 6.38 -9.76 -7.04
C HIS A 136 6.08 -11.11 -7.70
N ARG A 137 6.98 -12.07 -7.48
CA ARG A 137 6.68 -13.49 -7.59
C ARG A 137 6.61 -14.04 -6.17
N VAL A 138 5.42 -14.48 -5.75
CA VAL A 138 5.29 -15.24 -4.50
C VAL A 138 5.76 -16.66 -4.82
N VAL A 139 6.82 -17.10 -4.17
CA VAL A 139 7.29 -18.48 -4.28
C VAL A 139 7.03 -19.22 -2.98
N PRO A 140 6.53 -20.47 -3.03
CA PRO A 140 6.44 -21.29 -1.84
C PRO A 140 7.85 -21.57 -1.33
N LEU A 141 8.09 -21.37 -0.04
CA LEU A 141 9.29 -21.91 0.59
C LEU A 141 9.04 -23.41 0.76
N SER A 142 9.66 -24.21 -0.11
CA SER A 142 9.67 -25.66 0.04
C SER A 142 10.35 -25.98 1.37
N THR A 143 9.58 -26.49 2.34
CA THR A 143 10.12 -27.13 3.54
C THR A 143 10.86 -28.39 3.13
N PHE A 144 12.14 -28.26 2.78
CA PHE A 144 13.03 -29.41 2.72
C PHE A 144 13.28 -29.87 4.16
N GLN A 145 12.43 -30.79 4.65
CA GLN A 145 12.79 -31.65 5.77
C GLN A 145 13.44 -32.91 5.20
N GLU A 146 14.73 -32.83 4.85
CA GLU A 146 15.59 -34.00 4.99
C GLU A 146 15.94 -34.10 6.48
N ASN A 147 15.17 -34.90 7.20
CA ASN A 147 15.61 -35.78 8.29
C ASN A 147 14.35 -36.39 8.89
N GLY A 148 14.15 -37.67 8.59
CA GLY A 148 12.92 -38.39 8.85
C GLY A 148 12.66 -38.61 10.32
N TYR A 149 12.06 -37.66 11.03
CA TYR A 149 11.26 -37.90 12.22
C TYR A 149 10.16 -36.83 12.32
N SER A 150 8.90 -37.29 12.43
CA SER A 150 7.65 -36.54 12.67
C SER A 150 7.19 -35.53 11.58
N ARG A 151 6.10 -35.90 10.88
CA ARG A 151 5.26 -34.97 10.10
C ARG A 151 4.58 -33.98 11.05
N GLN A 152 5.17 -32.82 11.24
CA GLN A 152 4.42 -31.63 11.61
C GLN A 152 4.14 -30.85 10.33
N THR A 153 2.88 -30.74 9.95
CA THR A 153 2.42 -29.83 8.89
C THR A 153 2.69 -28.40 9.35
N GLN A 154 3.87 -27.88 9.03
CA GLN A 154 4.13 -26.46 9.20
C GLN A 154 3.20 -25.67 8.27
N PRO A 155 2.66 -24.53 8.71
CA PRO A 155 1.88 -23.67 7.84
C PRO A 155 2.73 -23.27 6.62
N PRO A 156 2.12 -23.20 5.42
CA PRO A 156 2.86 -22.86 4.22
C PRO A 156 3.54 -21.50 4.40
N SER A 157 4.87 -21.50 4.27
CA SER A 157 5.68 -20.28 4.31
C SER A 157 5.93 -19.81 2.88
N PHE A 158 5.86 -18.51 2.67
CA PHE A 158 5.97 -17.90 1.34
C PHE A 158 7.09 -16.86 1.35
N HIS A 159 7.84 -16.80 0.26
CA HIS A 159 8.84 -15.76 0.03
C HIS A 159 8.40 -14.85 -1.11
N VAL A 160 8.62 -13.55 -0.95
CA VAL A 160 8.38 -12.55 -1.99
C VAL A 160 9.70 -12.28 -2.69
N GLU A 161 9.80 -12.77 -3.92
CA GLU A 161 10.96 -12.43 -4.76
C GLU A 161 10.82 -11.02 -5.35
N GLY A 162 11.92 -10.27 -5.30
CA GLY A 162 12.05 -8.90 -5.81
C GLY A 162 12.55 -7.95 -4.72
N GLY A 163 13.77 -7.41 -4.89
CA GLY A 163 14.46 -6.64 -3.84
C GLY A 163 13.70 -5.42 -3.34
N ILE A 164 13.04 -4.68 -4.24
CA ILE A 164 12.23 -3.50 -3.86
C ILE A 164 11.01 -3.90 -3.02
N ASN A 165 10.37 -5.03 -3.35
CA ASN A 165 9.13 -5.43 -2.69
C ASN A 165 9.36 -6.04 -1.31
N ALA A 166 10.47 -6.75 -1.12
CA ALA A 166 10.92 -7.15 0.20
C ALA A 166 11.11 -5.91 1.08
N MET A 167 11.91 -4.92 0.62
CA MET A 167 12.11 -3.67 1.36
C MET A 167 10.80 -2.90 1.61
N TYR A 168 9.92 -2.82 0.62
CA TYR A 168 8.63 -2.14 0.76
C TYR A 168 7.72 -2.83 1.79
N SER A 169 7.67 -4.16 1.75
CA SER A 169 6.89 -4.95 2.70
C SER A 169 7.47 -4.81 4.10
N GLU A 170 8.79 -4.86 4.24
CA GLU A 170 9.49 -4.63 5.51
C GLU A 170 9.23 -3.23 6.07
N ILE A 171 9.35 -2.17 5.26
CA ILE A 171 9.06 -0.80 5.71
C ILE A 171 7.62 -0.69 6.19
N LEU A 172 6.66 -1.23 5.43
CA LEU A 172 5.26 -1.20 5.81
C LEU A 172 5.00 -1.99 7.10
N LEU A 173 5.52 -3.22 7.18
CA LEU A 173 5.36 -4.09 8.35
C LEU A 173 5.99 -3.45 9.59
N ASN A 174 7.17 -2.86 9.47
CA ASN A 174 7.80 -2.12 10.56
C ASN A 174 6.93 -0.93 11.00
N ARG A 175 6.29 -0.21 10.07
CA ARG A 175 5.36 0.89 10.41
C ARG A 175 4.10 0.38 11.11
N ILE A 176 3.60 -0.79 10.72
CA ILE A 176 2.45 -1.44 11.36
C ILE A 176 2.81 -1.93 12.77
N CYS A 177 3.95 -2.61 12.92
CA CYS A 177 4.35 -3.35 14.11
C CYS A 177 5.24 -2.58 15.10
N ALA A 178 5.66 -1.34 14.79
CA ALA A 178 6.59 -0.55 15.62
C ALA A 178 6.16 -0.41 17.10
N HIS A 179 4.87 -0.53 17.42
CA HIS A 179 4.38 -0.41 18.80
C HIS A 179 4.55 -1.66 19.66
N GLU A 180 4.74 -2.85 19.10
CA GLU A 180 4.95 -4.06 19.92
C GLU A 180 6.32 -4.06 20.63
N ALA A 181 7.28 -3.31 20.09
CA ALA A 181 8.64 -3.21 20.64
C ALA A 181 8.77 -2.28 21.87
N GLU A 182 7.83 -1.36 22.08
CA GLU A 182 7.86 -0.43 23.22
C GLU A 182 7.13 -0.98 24.46
N VAL A 183 6.21 -1.94 24.30
CA VAL A 183 5.46 -2.54 25.42
C VAL A 183 6.24 -3.69 26.09
N SER A 184 7.38 -4.10 25.51
CA SER A 184 8.27 -5.13 26.06
C SER A 184 9.55 -4.58 26.71
N ARG A 185 9.58 -3.30 27.11
CA ARG A 185 10.68 -2.69 27.89
C ARG A 185 10.19 -2.17 29.24
#